data_AF-A0A920H112-F1
#
_entry.id   AF-A0A920H112-F1
#
_cell.length_a   1.000
_cell.length_b   1.000
_cell.length_c   1.000
_cell.angle_alpha   90.00
_cell.angle_beta   90.00
_cell.angle_gamma   90.00
#
_symmetry.space_group_name_H-M   'P 1'
#
loop_
_entity.id
_entity.type
_entity.pdbx_description
1 polymer ?
#
loop_
_entity_poly.entity_id
_entity_poly.type
_entity_poly.pdbx_seq_one_letter_code
_entity_poly.pdbx_strand_id
1 'polypeptide(L)'
;MSLADGGHLTHGASVNFSGKIYNAVQYGIDHKHGFDRLRRAAELAVAHKPKMIIGGFSAYSRILDWAKFREIADEVGAYLLVDMAHVAG
;
A
#
# COMPACT_ATOMS: atom_id res chain seq x y z
N MET A 1 -1.34 -2.52 0.28
CA MET A 1 -2.82 -2.64 0.45
C MET A 1 -3.11 -3.86 1.29
N SER A 2 -4.18 -3.85 2.11
CA SER A 2 -4.55 -5.03 2.89
C SER A 2 -4.97 -6.19 1.99
N LEU A 3 -4.83 -7.43 2.45
CA LEU A 3 -5.26 -8.61 1.68
C LEU A 3 -6.78 -8.60 1.44
N ALA A 4 -7.56 -8.19 2.45
CA ALA A 4 -9.02 -8.11 2.37
C ALA A 4 -9.51 -7.05 1.36
N ASP A 5 -8.70 -6.02 1.09
CA ASP A 5 -9.06 -4.91 0.22
C ASP A 5 -8.40 -5.00 -1.18
N GLY A 6 -7.87 -6.16 -1.55
CA GLY A 6 -7.33 -6.44 -2.89
C GLY A 6 -5.80 -6.42 -3.02
N GLY A 7 -5.07 -6.32 -1.91
CA GLY A 7 -3.61 -6.47 -1.86
C GLY A 7 -3.14 -7.91 -2.08
N HIS A 8 -1.81 -8.12 -2.06
CA HIS A 8 -1.20 -9.43 -2.25
C HIS A 8 -0.57 -9.98 -0.96
N LEU A 9 -0.40 -11.30 -0.86
CA LEU A 9 0.19 -11.95 0.33
C LEU A 9 1.59 -11.43 0.67
N THR A 10 2.38 -11.07 -0.34
CA THR A 10 3.76 -10.55 -0.15
C THR A 10 3.79 -9.10 0.32
N HIS A 11 2.65 -8.43 0.47
CA HIS A 11 2.56 -7.05 0.95
C HIS A 11 2.41 -6.99 2.48
N GLY A 12 3.02 -7.94 3.20
CA GLY A 12 3.04 -7.96 4.66
C GLY A 12 1.87 -8.68 5.32
N ALA A 13 1.21 -9.62 4.63
CA ALA A 13 0.20 -10.46 5.28
C ALA A 13 0.85 -11.32 6.39
N SER A 14 0.24 -11.39 7.57
CA SER A 14 0.82 -12.04 8.77
C SER A 14 1.21 -13.51 8.58
N VAL A 15 0.54 -14.21 7.67
CA VAL A 15 0.82 -15.61 7.34
C VAL A 15 2.00 -15.79 6.37
N ASN A 16 2.39 -14.74 5.64
CA ASN A 16 3.48 -14.74 4.65
C ASN A 16 4.82 -14.35 5.29
N PHE A 17 5.95 -14.74 4.68
CA PHE A 17 7.28 -14.37 5.17
C PHE A 17 7.45 -12.85 5.34
N SER A 18 6.87 -12.05 4.43
CA SER A 18 6.92 -10.58 4.49
C SER A 18 6.26 -10.02 5.75
N GLY A 19 5.13 -10.57 6.19
CA GLY A 19 4.45 -10.15 7.43
C GLY A 19 5.05 -10.76 8.70
N LYS A 20 5.89 -11.80 8.58
CA LYS A 20 6.62 -12.40 9.72
C LYS A 20 7.95 -11.72 9.98
N ILE A 21 8.64 -11.27 8.93
CA ILE A 21 10.00 -10.72 9.00
C ILE A 21 10.00 -9.20 9.15
N TYR A 22 9.01 -8.52 8.56
CA TYR A 22 8.92 -7.06 8.59
C TYR A 22 7.73 -6.57 9.41
N ASN A 23 7.85 -5.36 9.96
CA ASN A 23 6.73 -4.67 10.59
C ASN A 23 5.84 -4.03 9.50
N ALA A 24 4.82 -4.76 9.06
CA ALA A 24 3.91 -4.31 8.02
C ALA A 24 2.72 -3.53 8.61
N VAL A 25 2.52 -2.30 8.14
CA VAL A 25 1.31 -1.50 8.41
C VAL A 25 0.46 -1.48 7.16
N GLN A 26 -0.75 -2.05 7.23
CA GLN A 26 -1.63 -2.15 6.07
C GLN A 26 -2.56 -0.94 5.97
N TYR A 27 -2.66 -0.37 4.76
CA TYR A 27 -3.72 0.56 4.38
C TYR A 27 -4.82 -0.20 3.63
N GLY A 28 -6.08 0.16 3.88
CA GLY A 28 -7.27 -0.46 3.28
C GLY A 28 -8.04 0.48 2.36
N ILE A 29 -9.25 0.06 1.94
CA ILE A 29 -10.22 0.93 1.26
C ILE A 29 -11.27 1.46 2.24
N ASP A 30 -11.67 2.71 2.05
CA ASP A 30 -12.89 3.21 2.67
C ASP A 30 -14.09 2.72 1.84
N HIS A 31 -14.78 1.71 2.38
CA HIS A 31 -15.97 1.10 1.79
C HIS A 31 -17.22 2.02 1.86
N LYS A 32 -17.21 3.07 2.69
CA LYS A 32 -18.36 3.96 2.92
C LYS A 32 -18.28 5.28 2.13
N HIS A 33 -17.10 5.90 2.07
CA HIS A 33 -16.96 7.27 1.51
C HIS A 33 -16.35 7.31 0.12
N GLY A 34 -16.01 6.16 -0.45
CA GLY A 34 -15.45 6.10 -1.79
C GLY A 34 -14.07 6.78 -1.86
N PHE A 35 -13.03 5.97 -1.66
CA PHE A 35 -11.68 6.24 -2.17
C PHE A 35 -10.86 7.37 -1.53
N ASP A 36 -11.01 7.61 -0.22
CA ASP A 36 -10.05 8.42 0.55
C ASP A 36 -8.79 7.63 1.00
N ARG A 37 -8.37 6.67 0.17
CA ARG A 37 -7.30 5.71 0.47
C ARG A 37 -5.96 6.41 0.65
N LEU A 38 -5.67 7.38 -0.22
CA LEU A 38 -4.40 8.09 -0.20
C LEU A 38 -4.25 8.91 1.07
N ARG A 39 -5.33 9.51 1.60
CA ARG A 39 -5.28 10.16 2.91
C ARG A 39 -4.96 9.15 3.99
N ARG A 40 -5.63 7.99 4.03
CA ARG A 40 -5.32 6.98 5.05
C ARG A 40 -3.89 6.45 4.94
N ALA A 41 -3.40 6.24 3.72
CA ALA A 41 -2.02 5.84 3.48
C ALA A 41 -1.02 6.92 3.94
N ALA A 42 -1.32 8.20 3.69
CA ALA A 42 -0.52 9.34 4.13
C ALA A 42 -0.50 9.44 5.67
N GLU A 43 -1.66 9.38 6.33
CA GLU A 43 -1.77 9.38 7.79
C GLU A 43 -0.92 8.27 8.43
N LEU A 44 -1.03 7.05 7.89
CA LEU A 44 -0.26 5.90 8.37
C LEU A 44 1.25 6.09 8.09
N ALA A 45 1.62 6.65 6.94
CA ALA A 45 3.00 6.92 6.60
C ALA A 45 3.63 7.92 7.59
N VAL A 46 2.95 9.03 7.89
CA VAL A 46 3.43 10.04 8.84
C VAL A 46 3.51 9.46 10.26
N ALA A 47 2.51 8.69 10.68
CA ALA A 47 2.46 8.09 12.00
C ALA A 47 3.53 7.01 12.23
N HIS A 48 3.82 6.18 11.22
CA HIS A 48 4.69 5.01 11.37
C HIS A 48 6.07 5.16 10.72
N LYS A 49 6.29 6.20 9.90
CA LYS A 49 7.55 6.49 9.19
C LYS A 49 8.18 5.24 8.55
N PRO A 50 7.44 4.52 7.68
CA PRO A 50 7.93 3.27 7.10
C PRO A 50 9.16 3.52 6.22
N LYS A 51 10.00 2.51 6.04
CA LYS A 51 11.14 2.59 5.11
C LYS A 51 10.72 2.35 3.65
N MET A 52 9.54 1.78 3.43
CA MET A 52 9.02 1.43 2.11
C MET A 52 7.50 1.52 2.11
N ILE A 53 6.94 2.03 1.01
CA ILE A 53 5.51 2.05 0.69
C ILE A 53 5.29 1.20 -0.56
N ILE A 54 4.30 0.30 -0.51
CA ILE A 54 3.96 -0.60 -1.62
C ILE A 54 2.69 -0.11 -2.33
N GLY A 55 2.82 0.22 -3.61
CA GLY A 55 1.75 0.69 -4.49
C GLY A 55 1.29 -0.35 -5.52
N GLY A 56 0.99 -1.57 -5.07
CA GLY A 56 0.54 -2.68 -5.92
C GLY A 56 -0.70 -3.40 -5.38
N PHE A 57 -1.29 -4.27 -6.21
CA PHE A 57 -2.52 -5.00 -5.91
C PHE A 57 -2.67 -6.26 -6.78
N SER A 58 -3.56 -7.15 -6.34
CA SER A 58 -3.96 -8.36 -7.09
C SER A 58 -5.43 -8.36 -7.49
N ALA A 59 -6.31 -7.92 -6.59
CA ALA A 59 -7.75 -7.95 -6.80
C ALA A 59 -8.35 -6.55 -6.61
N TYR A 60 -7.91 -5.62 -7.45
CA TYR A 60 -8.42 -4.25 -7.49
C TYR A 60 -8.63 -3.82 -8.94
N SER A 61 -9.79 -3.25 -9.24
CA SER A 61 -10.24 -2.99 -10.62
C SER A 61 -9.92 -1.59 -11.15
N ARG A 62 -9.34 -0.70 -10.32
CA ARG A 62 -9.00 0.66 -10.74
C ARG A 62 -7.50 0.85 -10.82
N ILE A 63 -7.11 1.93 -11.49
CA ILE A 63 -5.73 2.39 -11.57
C ILE A 63 -5.34 3.03 -10.23
N LEU A 64 -4.16 2.69 -9.71
CA LEU A 64 -3.57 3.38 -8.57
C LEU A 64 -2.90 4.67 -9.03
N ASP A 65 -3.10 5.74 -8.26
CA ASP A 65 -2.38 7.00 -8.46
C ASP A 65 -0.98 6.91 -7.85
N TRP A 66 -0.03 6.38 -8.63
CA TRP A 66 1.37 6.23 -8.19
C TRP A 66 2.07 7.56 -7.95
N ALA A 67 1.64 8.66 -8.58
CA ALA A 67 2.20 9.98 -8.33
C ALA A 67 1.91 10.41 -6.88
N LYS A 68 0.68 10.20 -6.41
CA LYS A 68 0.33 10.46 -5.01
C LYS A 68 1.06 9.55 -4.03
N PHE A 69 1.26 8.27 -4.36
CA PHE A 69 2.10 7.39 -3.54
C PHE A 69 3.56 7.86 -3.47
N ARG A 70 4.08 8.44 -4.55
CA ARG A 70 5.44 9.02 -4.59
C ARG A 70 5.52 10.24 -3.68
N GLU A 71 4.56 11.16 -3.76
CA GLU A 71 4.48 12.33 -2.87
C GLU A 71 4.53 11.91 -1.39
N ILE A 72 3.70 10.93 -1.00
CA ILE A 72 3.67 10.42 0.38
C ILE A 72 5.00 9.78 0.79
N ALA A 73 5.59 8.99 -0.11
CA ALA A 73 6.87 8.33 0.16
C ALA A 73 8.01 9.36 0.32
N ASP A 74 8.02 10.44 -0.47
CA ASP A 74 8.98 11.54 -0.33
C ASP A 74 8.81 12.30 0.99
N GLU A 75 7.57 12.56 1.41
CA GLU A 75 7.25 13.26 2.66
C GLU A 75 7.88 12.58 3.89
N VAL A 76 7.91 11.23 3.90
CA VAL A 76 8.43 10.45 5.04
C VAL A 76 9.82 9.84 4.79
N GLY A 77 10.44 10.13 3.64
CA GLY A 77 11.76 9.59 3.26
C GLY A 77 11.78 8.07 3.04
N ALA A 78 10.70 7.53 2.46
CA ALA A 78 10.54 6.11 2.14
C ALA A 78 10.80 5.79 0.67
N TYR A 79 11.15 4.53 0.40
CA TYR A 79 11.10 3.99 -0.96
C TYR A 79 9.64 3.78 -1.40
N LEU A 80 9.38 3.96 -2.69
CA LEU A 80 8.14 3.52 -3.33
C LEU A 80 8.43 2.26 -4.14
N LEU A 81 7.79 1.16 -3.80
CA LEU A 81 7.81 -0.08 -4.56
C LEU A 81 6.46 -0.26 -5.28
N VAL A 82 6.47 -0.27 -6.61
CA VAL A 82 5.30 -0.58 -7.41
C VAL A 82 5.33 -2.04 -7.82
N ASP A 83 4.44 -2.84 -7.24
CA ASP A 83 4.17 -4.21 -7.68
C ASP A 83 3.06 -4.18 -8.74
N MET A 84 3.49 -4.21 -10.00
CA MET A 84 2.64 -4.09 -11.19
C MET A 84 2.26 -5.44 -11.81
N ALA A 85 2.42 -6.56 -11.09
CA ALA A 85 2.27 -7.91 -11.64
C ALA A 85 0.96 -8.15 -12.43
N HIS A 86 -0.14 -7.52 -12.02
CA HIS A 86 -1.46 -7.67 -12.66
C HIS A 86 -1.76 -6.64 -13.77
N VAL A 87 -0.91 -5.62 -13.95
CA VAL A 87 -1.16 -4.49 -14.88
C VAL A 87 0.08 -4.14 -15.73
N ALA A 88 1.06 -5.05 -15.81
CA ALA A 88 2.32 -4.81 -16.52
C ALA A 88 2.23 -4.94 -18.05
N GLY A 89 1.18 -5.59 -18.56
CA GLY A 89 0.95 -5.80 -20.00
C GLY A 89 -0.10 -4.84 -20.53
#